data_AF-A0A8T2XM98-F1
#
_entry.id   AF-A0A8T2XM98-F1
#
_cell.length_a   1.000
_cell.length_b   1.000
_cell.length_c   1.000
_cell.angle_alpha   90.00
_cell.angle_beta   90.00
_cell.angle_gamma   90.00
#
_symmetry.space_group_name_H-M   'P 1'
#
loop_
_entity.id
_entity.type
_entity.pdbx_description
1 polymer ?
#
loop_
_entity_poly.entity_id
_entity_poly.type
_entity_poly.pdbx_seq_one_letter_code
_entity_poly.pdbx_strand_id
1 'polypeptide(L)'
;MSIRFLSGSSLTAAVPLLLLVLVYKANASGCDFFTGTWVVDGSYPPYNASACPFIEREFSCQKNGRPDSLYTKYRWKPLYCNLQRFNGVDFLERFRGKSIMFVGDSLSRNQWQSLTCILHSSVPKAKYNLTRQGDVSTFAFPDYEVKVMLDRSVYLVDVAREKIGRVLKLDSIEGSKLWNGIDMLIFNTWHWWNRRGPTQPWDYIQVGNEIKKDMDRMLAFEKALTTWAKWVDSNVDPAKTLVFFQGISPSHYNGTLWDEPSAQSCAGQKQPVAGSTYPGGLPPPVEVLKGVLSKITKPVTLLDVTLLSLLRKDGHPSIYGLGGSTGLDCSHWCLSGVPDTWNEILYNLIIR
;
A
#
# COMPACT_ATOMS: atom_id res chain seq x y z
N MET A 1 36.18 14.26 74.12
CA MET A 1 34.74 14.59 74.07
C MET A 1 34.48 15.13 72.66
N SER A 2 34.16 14.23 71.74
CA SER A 2 34.24 14.49 70.30
C SER A 2 32.91 15.02 69.76
N ILE A 3 33.00 16.15 69.07
CA ILE A 3 31.94 16.82 68.32
C ILE A 3 31.55 15.94 67.12
N ARG A 4 30.26 15.61 66.97
CA ARG A 4 29.71 15.07 65.71
C ARG A 4 28.57 15.95 65.24
N PHE A 5 28.72 16.38 63.98
CA PHE A 5 27.82 17.20 63.20
C PHE A 5 26.50 16.47 62.92
N LEU A 6 25.39 17.19 63.10
CA LEU A 6 24.07 16.83 62.59
C LEU A 6 24.06 17.11 61.08
N SER A 7 23.86 16.07 60.26
CA SER A 7 23.62 16.24 58.83
C SER A 7 22.12 16.45 58.58
N GLY A 8 21.80 17.54 57.90
CA GLY A 8 20.45 17.88 57.50
C GLY A 8 19.99 16.99 56.36
N SER A 9 18.82 16.37 56.52
CA SER A 9 18.08 15.68 55.49
C SER A 9 17.41 16.70 54.55
N SER A 10 17.91 16.76 53.32
CA SER A 10 17.30 17.46 52.20
C SER A 10 15.99 16.76 51.81
N LEU A 11 14.87 17.49 51.89
CA LEU A 11 13.58 17.10 51.31
C LEU A 11 13.65 17.33 49.79
N THR A 12 13.90 16.27 49.03
CA THR A 12 13.67 16.27 47.59
C THR A 12 12.18 16.03 47.32
N ALA A 13 11.47 17.08 46.92
CA ALA A 13 10.10 16.96 46.43
C ALA A 13 10.11 16.20 45.10
N ALA A 14 9.59 14.98 45.09
CA ALA A 14 9.35 14.21 43.87
C ALA A 14 8.16 14.84 43.13
N VAL A 15 8.41 15.45 41.97
CA VAL A 15 7.37 15.83 41.01
C VAL A 15 6.87 14.56 40.34
N PRO A 16 5.60 14.17 40.46
CA PRO A 16 5.09 12.99 39.78
C PRO A 16 5.00 13.33 38.29
N LEU A 17 5.81 12.64 37.49
CA LEU A 17 5.69 12.62 36.04
C LEU A 17 4.35 11.96 35.71
N LEU A 18 3.30 12.75 35.48
CA LEU A 18 2.05 12.23 34.92
C LEU A 18 2.35 11.75 33.49
N LEU A 19 2.62 10.45 33.37
CA LEU A 19 2.48 9.72 32.12
C LEU A 19 1.00 9.79 31.73
N LEU A 20 0.67 10.74 30.86
CA LEU A 20 -0.53 10.71 30.04
C LEU A 20 -0.44 9.48 29.14
N VAL A 21 -0.83 8.32 29.68
CA VAL A 21 -1.17 7.17 28.88
C VAL A 21 -2.48 7.54 28.18
N LEU A 22 -2.37 8.00 26.95
CA LEU A 22 -3.49 8.00 26.01
C LEU A 22 -3.86 6.54 25.76
N VAL A 23 -4.67 5.97 26.66
CA VAL A 23 -5.40 4.74 26.39
C VAL A 23 -6.42 5.13 25.33
N TYR A 24 -6.06 4.93 24.07
CA TYR A 24 -7.04 4.82 23.00
C TYR A 24 -8.08 3.81 23.47
N LYS A 25 -9.35 4.24 23.54
CA LYS A 25 -10.48 3.33 23.68
C LYS A 25 -10.42 2.35 22.51
N ALA A 26 -9.79 1.20 22.73
CA ALA A 26 -9.93 0.05 21.86
C ALA A 26 -11.42 -0.30 21.88
N ASN A 27 -12.10 -0.08 20.76
CA ASN A 27 -13.39 -0.69 20.55
C ASN A 27 -13.13 -2.19 20.39
N ALA A 28 -13.17 -2.92 21.51
CA ALA A 28 -12.90 -4.34 21.59
C ALA A 28 -14.05 -5.13 20.94
N SER A 29 -13.95 -5.36 19.63
CA SER A 29 -14.67 -6.45 18.92
C SER A 29 -14.07 -6.82 17.55
N GLY A 30 -12.83 -6.42 17.22
CA GLY A 30 -12.18 -6.77 15.96
C GLY A 30 -10.74 -7.22 16.13
N CYS A 31 -10.32 -8.25 15.37
CA CYS A 31 -8.91 -8.63 15.31
C CYS A 31 -8.08 -7.51 14.65
N ASP A 32 -6.85 -7.29 15.10
CA ASP A 32 -5.87 -6.55 14.33
C ASP A 32 -5.23 -7.48 13.29
N PHE A 33 -5.41 -7.19 12.00
CA PHE A 33 -4.85 -7.96 10.90
C PHE A 33 -3.43 -7.51 10.50
N PHE A 34 -2.95 -6.39 11.01
CA PHE A 34 -1.75 -5.72 10.48
C PHE A 34 -0.52 -5.89 11.38
N THR A 35 -0.70 -6.37 12.62
CA THR A 35 0.38 -6.77 13.53
C THR A 35 0.53 -8.29 13.58
N GLY A 36 1.72 -8.79 13.30
CA GLY A 36 1.94 -10.22 13.06
C GLY A 36 3.37 -10.56 12.66
N THR A 37 3.54 -11.76 12.13
CA THR A 37 4.82 -12.25 11.60
C THR A 37 4.61 -13.00 10.28
N TRP A 38 5.67 -13.08 9.47
CA TRP A 38 5.70 -13.95 8.30
C TRP A 38 6.09 -15.37 8.69
N VAL A 39 5.32 -16.34 8.22
CA VAL A 39 5.56 -17.77 8.44
C VAL A 39 5.63 -18.49 7.10
N VAL A 40 6.47 -19.52 7.01
CA VAL A 40 6.50 -20.39 5.82
C VAL A 40 5.27 -21.29 5.84
N ASP A 41 4.62 -21.41 4.68
CA ASP A 41 3.43 -22.21 4.49
C ASP A 41 3.56 -23.02 3.19
N GLY A 42 3.56 -24.35 3.31
CA GLY A 42 3.73 -25.25 2.18
C GLY A 42 2.61 -25.17 1.14
N SER A 43 1.44 -24.64 1.51
CA SER A 43 0.30 -24.43 0.61
C SER A 43 0.42 -23.19 -0.28
N TYR A 44 1.38 -22.30 -0.02
CA TYR A 44 1.60 -21.09 -0.84
C TYR A 44 2.47 -21.38 -2.05
N PRO A 45 2.42 -20.55 -3.10
CA PRO A 45 1.43 -19.49 -3.33
C PRO A 45 0.04 -20.06 -3.63
N PRO A 46 -1.06 -19.30 -3.41
CA PRO A 46 -2.43 -19.77 -3.60
C PRO A 46 -2.80 -20.01 -5.08
N TYR A 47 -1.94 -19.61 -6.01
CA TYR A 47 -2.12 -19.79 -7.45
C TYR A 47 -0.76 -19.87 -8.17
N ASN A 48 -0.76 -20.39 -9.40
CA ASN A 48 0.40 -20.34 -10.27
C ASN A 48 0.41 -19.04 -11.08
N ALA A 49 1.19 -18.04 -10.65
CA ALA A 49 1.27 -16.75 -11.33
C ALA A 49 1.70 -16.84 -12.80
N SER A 50 2.50 -17.86 -13.16
CA SER A 50 2.92 -18.04 -14.55
C SER A 50 1.76 -18.43 -15.48
N ALA A 51 0.67 -18.97 -14.93
CA ALA A 51 -0.54 -19.32 -15.68
C ALA A 51 -1.43 -18.11 -16.01
N CYS A 52 -1.21 -16.95 -15.37
CA CYS A 52 -1.93 -15.72 -15.69
C CYS A 52 -1.25 -14.99 -16.87
N PRO A 53 -1.87 -14.94 -18.06
CA PRO A 53 -1.21 -14.42 -19.26
C PRO A 53 -1.10 -12.88 -19.28
N PHE A 54 -1.86 -12.20 -18.43
CA PHE A 54 -1.95 -10.74 -18.38
C PHE A 54 -1.06 -10.09 -17.31
N ILE A 55 -0.36 -10.87 -16.48
CA ILE A 55 0.64 -10.30 -15.56
C ILE A 55 1.76 -9.68 -16.39
N GLU A 56 2.06 -8.41 -16.12
CA GLU A 56 3.09 -7.67 -16.84
C GLU A 56 4.49 -8.19 -16.51
N ARG A 57 5.42 -7.99 -17.44
CA ARG A 57 6.81 -8.45 -17.31
C ARG A 57 7.46 -7.97 -16.02
N GLU A 58 7.22 -6.73 -15.63
CA GLU A 58 7.78 -6.10 -14.42
C GLU A 58 7.51 -6.86 -13.11
N PHE A 59 6.40 -7.61 -13.01
CA PHE A 59 6.06 -8.40 -11.82
C PHE A 59 6.28 -9.91 -11.99
N SER A 60 6.57 -10.37 -13.21
CA SER A 60 6.67 -11.79 -13.59
C SER A 60 8.05 -12.42 -13.29
N CYS A 61 8.52 -12.31 -12.05
CA CYS A 61 9.92 -12.64 -11.68
C CYS A 61 10.38 -14.05 -12.08
N GLN A 62 9.56 -15.09 -11.86
CA GLN A 62 9.90 -16.46 -12.26
C GLN A 62 10.03 -16.59 -13.79
N LYS A 63 9.11 -15.99 -14.56
CA LYS A 63 9.21 -15.95 -16.03
C LYS A 63 10.44 -15.18 -16.51
N ASN A 64 10.89 -14.20 -15.72
CA ASN A 64 12.10 -13.44 -16.00
C ASN A 64 13.39 -14.14 -15.51
N GLY A 65 13.30 -15.38 -15.04
CA GLY A 65 14.47 -16.19 -14.68
C GLY A 65 14.92 -16.08 -13.23
N ARG A 66 14.10 -15.57 -12.31
CA ARG A 66 14.40 -15.62 -10.87
C ARG A 66 14.48 -17.08 -10.40
N PRO A 67 15.64 -17.57 -9.91
CA PRO A 67 15.84 -19.00 -9.65
C PRO A 67 15.31 -19.46 -8.29
N ASP A 68 15.25 -18.57 -7.30
CA ASP A 68 14.69 -18.88 -5.99
C ASP A 68 13.17 -18.69 -5.97
N SER A 69 12.46 -19.52 -5.19
CA SER A 69 11.00 -19.46 -5.06
C SER A 69 10.51 -19.36 -3.62
N LEU A 70 11.40 -19.37 -2.63
CA LEU A 70 11.06 -19.34 -1.20
C LEU A 70 10.22 -18.10 -0.83
N TYR A 71 10.48 -16.95 -1.46
CA TYR A 71 9.71 -15.72 -1.25
C TYR A 71 8.21 -15.88 -1.53
N THR A 72 7.81 -16.83 -2.38
CA THR A 72 6.41 -17.13 -2.68
C THR A 72 5.72 -17.96 -1.60
N LYS A 73 6.48 -18.55 -0.68
CA LYS A 73 5.99 -19.50 0.34
C LYS A 73 5.67 -18.86 1.69
N TYR A 74 5.82 -17.54 1.79
CA TYR A 74 5.52 -16.82 3.03
C TYR A 74 4.07 -16.38 3.08
N ARG A 75 3.46 -16.65 4.23
CA ARG A 75 2.12 -16.20 4.61
C ARG A 75 2.20 -15.26 5.81
N TRP A 76 1.37 -14.23 5.81
CA TRP A 76 1.20 -13.36 6.96
C TRP A 76 0.31 -14.02 8.02
N LYS A 77 0.77 -14.00 9.27
CA LYS A 77 0.04 -14.52 10.42
C LYS A 77 -0.15 -13.39 11.44
N PRO A 78 -1.37 -12.81 11.57
CA PRO A 78 -1.65 -11.86 12.64
C PRO A 78 -1.41 -12.47 14.02
N LEU A 79 -1.07 -11.64 15.02
CA LEU A 79 -0.74 -12.10 16.37
C LEU A 79 -1.92 -12.75 17.09
N TYR A 80 -3.12 -12.19 16.95
CA TYR A 80 -4.26 -12.50 17.81
C TYR A 80 -5.43 -13.18 17.08
N CYS A 81 -5.27 -13.49 15.79
CA CYS A 81 -6.25 -14.26 15.04
C CYS A 81 -5.65 -14.88 13.78
N ASN A 82 -6.48 -15.62 13.04
CA ASN A 82 -6.12 -16.18 11.74
C ASN A 82 -6.87 -15.44 10.62
N LEU A 83 -6.18 -15.19 9.52
CA LEU A 83 -6.81 -14.80 8.27
C LEU A 83 -7.46 -16.03 7.62
N GLN A 84 -8.67 -15.85 7.11
CA GLN A 84 -9.27 -16.78 6.18
C GLN A 84 -8.50 -16.76 4.86
N ARG A 85 -8.40 -17.93 4.22
CA ARG A 85 -7.87 -18.02 2.85
C ARG A 85 -8.72 -17.18 1.90
N PHE A 86 -8.06 -16.53 0.95
CA PHE A 86 -8.80 -15.87 -0.12
C PHE A 86 -9.62 -16.89 -0.92
N ASN A 87 -10.94 -16.73 -0.92
CA ASN A 87 -11.85 -17.53 -1.73
C ASN A 87 -12.35 -16.68 -2.89
N GLY A 88 -11.82 -16.91 -4.09
CA GLY A 88 -12.17 -16.10 -5.26
C GLY A 88 -13.59 -16.32 -5.78
N VAL A 89 -14.19 -17.48 -5.56
CA VAL A 89 -15.59 -17.73 -5.93
C VAL A 89 -16.51 -16.93 -5.02
N ASP A 90 -16.31 -17.01 -3.70
CA ASP A 90 -17.07 -16.23 -2.72
C ASP A 90 -16.88 -14.72 -2.96
N PHE A 91 -15.65 -14.27 -3.26
CA PHE A 91 -15.39 -12.88 -3.62
C PHE A 91 -16.22 -12.44 -4.83
N LEU A 92 -16.19 -13.20 -5.93
CA LEU A 92 -16.96 -12.84 -7.13
C LEU A 92 -18.47 -12.84 -6.88
N GLU A 93 -18.99 -13.77 -6.08
CA GLU A 93 -20.42 -13.80 -5.73
C GLU A 93 -20.84 -12.60 -4.87
N ARG A 94 -20.03 -12.20 -3.89
CA ARG A 94 -20.31 -11.01 -3.06
C ARG A 94 -20.33 -9.73 -3.85
N PHE A 95 -19.51 -9.66 -4.91
CA PHE A 95 -19.43 -8.50 -5.81
C PHE A 95 -20.22 -8.71 -7.11
N ARG A 96 -21.12 -9.70 -7.18
CA ARG A 96 -21.93 -9.93 -8.38
C ARG A 96 -22.68 -8.65 -8.76
N GLY A 97 -22.55 -8.25 -10.03
CA GLY A 97 -23.13 -7.01 -10.56
C GLY A 97 -22.44 -5.72 -10.12
N LYS A 98 -21.28 -5.79 -9.44
CA LYS A 98 -20.57 -4.64 -8.86
C LYS A 98 -19.26 -4.32 -9.57
N SER A 99 -18.77 -3.12 -9.28
CA SER A 99 -17.52 -2.55 -9.78
C SER A 99 -16.55 -2.24 -8.64
N ILE A 100 -15.29 -2.61 -8.85
CA ILE A 100 -14.18 -2.39 -7.93
C ILE A 100 -13.13 -1.61 -8.72
N MET A 101 -12.58 -0.53 -8.16
CA MET A 101 -11.55 0.26 -8.82
C MET A 101 -10.37 0.54 -7.91
N PHE A 102 -9.20 0.13 -8.37
CA PHE A 102 -7.92 0.57 -7.84
C PHE A 102 -7.58 1.93 -8.46
N VAL A 103 -7.25 2.91 -7.63
CA VAL A 103 -6.92 4.27 -8.08
C VAL A 103 -5.57 4.66 -7.50
N GLY A 104 -4.56 4.83 -8.35
CA GLY A 104 -3.27 5.20 -7.81
C GLY A 104 -2.07 5.04 -8.74
N ASP A 105 -0.92 4.83 -8.12
CA ASP A 105 0.36 4.66 -8.80
C ASP A 105 0.60 3.20 -9.25
N SER A 106 1.84 2.89 -9.62
CA SER A 106 2.21 1.56 -10.12
C SER A 106 2.03 0.44 -9.09
N LEU A 107 1.88 0.73 -7.80
CA LEU A 107 1.60 -0.28 -6.78
C LEU A 107 0.12 -0.63 -6.70
N SER A 108 -0.79 0.30 -7.04
CA SER A 108 -2.19 -0.05 -7.34
C SER A 108 -2.27 -1.02 -8.50
N ARG A 109 -1.49 -0.80 -9.57
CA ARG A 109 -1.38 -1.74 -10.69
C ARG A 109 -0.86 -3.11 -10.22
N ASN A 110 0.15 -3.13 -9.36
CA ASN A 110 0.73 -4.35 -8.83
C ASN A 110 -0.28 -5.17 -8.01
N GLN A 111 -1.06 -4.51 -7.13
CA GLN A 111 -2.12 -5.15 -6.35
C GLN A 111 -3.30 -5.58 -7.21
N TRP A 112 -3.69 -4.78 -8.21
CA TRP A 112 -4.74 -5.11 -9.17
C TRP A 112 -4.40 -6.36 -10.00
N GLN A 113 -3.17 -6.48 -10.48
CA GLN A 113 -2.71 -7.69 -11.21
C GLN A 113 -2.66 -8.94 -10.31
N SER A 114 -2.33 -8.78 -9.03
CA SER A 114 -2.46 -9.86 -8.04
C SER A 114 -3.92 -10.30 -7.91
N LEU A 115 -4.84 -9.36 -7.63
CA LEU A 115 -6.25 -9.69 -7.41
C LEU A 115 -6.86 -10.36 -8.64
N THR A 116 -6.68 -9.77 -9.83
CA THR A 116 -7.22 -10.32 -11.08
C THR A 116 -6.66 -11.71 -11.38
N CYS A 117 -5.40 -11.99 -11.07
CA CYS A 117 -4.82 -13.33 -11.23
C CYS A 117 -5.35 -14.34 -10.20
N ILE A 118 -5.53 -13.95 -8.94
CA ILE A 118 -6.18 -14.78 -7.91
C ILE A 118 -7.59 -15.16 -8.35
N LEU A 119 -8.38 -14.19 -8.82
CA LEU A 119 -9.75 -14.42 -9.29
C LEU A 119 -9.77 -15.31 -10.54
N HIS A 120 -8.95 -15.01 -11.55
CA HIS A 120 -8.84 -15.82 -12.77
C HIS A 120 -8.49 -17.28 -12.45
N SER A 121 -7.56 -17.50 -11.53
CA SER A 121 -7.13 -18.83 -11.10
C SER A 121 -8.21 -19.57 -10.29
N SER A 122 -9.08 -18.84 -9.60
CA SER A 122 -10.18 -19.41 -8.80
C SER A 122 -11.35 -19.91 -9.66
N VAL A 123 -11.53 -19.33 -10.87
CA VAL A 123 -12.60 -19.68 -11.80
C VAL A 123 -12.05 -19.94 -13.22
N PRO A 124 -11.20 -20.97 -13.42
CA PRO A 124 -10.42 -21.15 -14.65
C PRO A 124 -11.26 -21.39 -15.92
N LYS A 125 -12.55 -21.71 -15.77
CA LYS A 125 -13.50 -21.90 -16.88
C LYS A 125 -14.33 -20.64 -17.20
N ALA A 126 -14.36 -19.67 -16.29
CA ALA A 126 -15.12 -18.44 -16.50
C ALA A 126 -14.42 -17.58 -17.56
N LYS A 127 -15.22 -16.97 -18.43
CA LYS A 127 -14.69 -16.03 -19.42
C LYS A 127 -14.29 -14.73 -18.71
N TYR A 128 -13.27 -14.07 -19.24
CA TYR A 128 -12.91 -12.72 -18.81
C TYR A 128 -12.62 -11.83 -20.01
N ASN A 129 -12.84 -10.53 -19.84
CA ASN A 129 -12.48 -9.49 -20.79
C ASN A 129 -11.47 -8.55 -20.13
N LEU A 130 -10.37 -8.23 -20.83
CA LEU A 130 -9.42 -7.22 -20.42
C LEU A 130 -9.38 -6.12 -21.48
N THR A 131 -9.82 -4.92 -21.10
CA THR A 131 -9.84 -3.76 -21.99
C THR A 131 -9.13 -2.58 -21.36
N ARG A 132 -8.67 -1.65 -22.19
CA ARG A 132 -8.10 -0.37 -21.74
C ARG A 132 -8.70 0.77 -22.54
N GLN A 133 -9.21 1.78 -21.83
CA GLN A 133 -9.73 3.00 -22.40
C GLN A 133 -9.08 4.18 -21.69
N GLY A 134 -8.21 4.91 -22.39
CA GLY A 134 -7.37 5.94 -21.78
C GLY A 134 -6.50 5.36 -20.67
N ASP A 135 -6.62 5.96 -19.47
CA ASP A 135 -5.89 5.55 -18.27
C ASP A 135 -6.60 4.48 -17.43
N VAL A 136 -7.80 4.05 -17.86
CA VAL A 136 -8.57 3.02 -17.16
C VAL A 136 -8.39 1.66 -17.83
N SER A 137 -7.91 0.68 -17.07
CA SER A 137 -7.91 -0.73 -17.45
C SER A 137 -9.05 -1.45 -16.74
N THR A 138 -9.82 -2.28 -17.45
CA THR A 138 -10.96 -3.02 -16.88
C THR A 138 -10.79 -4.51 -17.11
N PHE A 139 -10.75 -5.28 -16.03
CA PHE A 139 -10.82 -6.74 -16.03
C PHE A 139 -12.23 -7.16 -15.62
N ALA A 140 -13.01 -7.69 -16.54
CA ALA A 140 -14.41 -8.06 -16.30
C ALA A 140 -14.61 -9.57 -16.34
N PHE A 141 -15.45 -10.07 -15.43
CA PHE A 141 -15.95 -11.46 -15.42
C PHE A 141 -17.44 -11.44 -15.79
N PRO A 142 -17.81 -11.63 -17.07
CA PRO A 142 -19.22 -11.49 -17.51
C PRO A 142 -20.19 -12.41 -16.77
N ASP A 143 -19.79 -13.66 -16.49
CA ASP A 143 -20.64 -14.64 -15.78
C ASP A 143 -20.99 -14.23 -14.33
N TYR A 144 -20.20 -13.31 -13.77
CA TYR A 144 -20.38 -12.73 -12.44
C TYR A 144 -20.85 -11.26 -12.50
N GLU A 145 -20.87 -10.65 -13.68
CA GLU A 145 -21.12 -9.22 -13.86
C GLU A 145 -20.19 -8.33 -13.01
N VAL A 146 -19.00 -8.84 -12.65
CA VAL A 146 -18.00 -8.13 -11.84
C VAL A 146 -17.02 -7.39 -12.75
N LYS A 147 -16.70 -6.14 -12.42
CA LYS A 147 -15.60 -5.38 -13.04
C LYS A 147 -14.55 -5.03 -12.00
N VAL A 148 -13.30 -5.40 -12.26
CA VAL A 148 -12.12 -5.02 -11.47
C VAL A 148 -11.28 -4.06 -12.32
N MET A 149 -11.30 -2.80 -11.96
CA MET A 149 -10.77 -1.68 -12.73
C MET A 149 -9.49 -1.13 -12.08
N LEU A 150 -8.66 -0.52 -12.90
CA LEU A 150 -7.48 0.23 -12.50
C LEU A 150 -7.51 1.59 -13.20
N ASP A 151 -7.59 2.66 -12.42
CA ASP A 151 -7.41 4.04 -12.87
C ASP A 151 -6.02 4.55 -12.46
N ARG A 152 -5.22 4.97 -13.44
CA ARG A 152 -3.85 5.43 -13.20
C ARG A 152 -3.83 6.90 -12.77
N SER A 153 -4.23 7.17 -11.54
CA SER A 153 -4.10 8.49 -10.91
C SER A 153 -2.93 8.52 -9.93
N VAL A 154 -1.71 8.65 -10.47
CA VAL A 154 -0.43 8.49 -9.72
C VAL A 154 -0.34 9.34 -8.45
N TYR A 155 -0.86 10.56 -8.48
CA TYR A 155 -0.80 11.52 -7.37
C TYR A 155 -2.16 11.75 -6.72
N LEU A 156 -3.21 11.06 -7.20
CA LEU A 156 -4.63 11.32 -6.96
C LEU A 156 -5.11 12.69 -7.48
N VAL A 157 -4.34 13.74 -7.23
CA VAL A 157 -4.52 15.09 -7.75
C VAL A 157 -3.96 15.26 -9.16
N ASP A 158 -4.41 16.32 -9.84
CA ASP A 158 -4.15 16.51 -11.25
C ASP A 158 -2.69 16.94 -11.56
N VAL A 159 -2.15 16.39 -12.65
CA VAL A 159 -0.97 16.94 -13.33
C VAL A 159 -1.42 17.44 -14.70
N ALA A 160 -1.55 18.76 -14.83
CA ALA A 160 -2.05 19.39 -16.04
C ALA A 160 -0.92 19.98 -16.89
N ARG A 161 -1.06 19.97 -18.21
CA ARG A 161 -0.14 20.68 -19.11
C ARG A 161 -0.64 22.09 -19.34
N GLU A 162 0.06 23.06 -18.77
CA GLU A 162 -0.21 24.50 -18.86
C GLU A 162 0.81 25.19 -19.79
N LYS A 163 0.60 26.47 -20.09
CA LYS A 163 1.53 27.27 -20.91
C LYS A 163 2.95 27.31 -20.34
N ILE A 164 3.07 27.24 -19.01
CA ILE A 164 4.35 27.27 -18.29
C ILE A 164 5.04 25.90 -18.21
N GLY A 165 4.37 24.82 -18.61
CA GLY A 165 4.85 23.45 -18.47
C GLY A 165 3.83 22.54 -17.77
N ARG A 166 4.29 21.39 -17.30
CA ARG A 166 3.47 20.44 -16.52
C ARG A 166 3.36 20.93 -15.08
N VAL A 167 2.15 21.03 -14.55
CA VAL A 167 1.86 21.58 -13.22
C VAL A 167 1.14 20.53 -12.38
N LEU A 168 1.73 20.15 -11.25
CA LEU A 168 1.06 19.34 -10.23
C LEU A 168 0.16 20.27 -9.40
N LYS A 169 -1.17 20.15 -9.55
CA LYS A 169 -2.16 20.97 -8.87
C LYS A 169 -2.66 20.26 -7.62
N LEU A 170 -2.17 20.63 -6.45
CA LEU A 170 -2.43 19.87 -5.20
C LEU A 170 -3.85 20.02 -4.65
N ASP A 171 -4.62 20.96 -5.17
CA ASP A 171 -6.00 21.28 -4.78
C ASP A 171 -7.03 20.99 -5.87
N SER A 172 -6.67 20.16 -6.86
CA SER A 172 -7.53 19.77 -7.99
C SER A 172 -7.57 18.26 -8.18
N ILE A 173 -8.77 17.71 -8.39
CA ILE A 173 -9.02 16.29 -8.68
C ILE A 173 -10.12 16.17 -9.76
N GLU A 174 -9.85 16.67 -10.96
CA GLU A 174 -10.77 16.56 -12.11
C GLU A 174 -10.99 15.11 -12.55
N GLY A 175 -9.94 14.27 -12.41
CA GLY A 175 -10.00 12.84 -12.71
C GLY A 175 -11.03 12.05 -11.88
N SER A 176 -11.48 12.60 -10.74
CA SER A 176 -12.42 11.93 -9.84
C SER A 176 -13.79 11.60 -10.43
N LYS A 177 -14.14 12.18 -11.58
CA LYS A 177 -15.38 11.86 -12.29
C LYS A 177 -15.52 10.36 -12.57
N LEU A 178 -14.40 9.66 -12.77
CA LEU A 178 -14.35 8.22 -13.03
C LEU A 178 -14.62 7.36 -11.78
N TRP A 179 -14.49 7.92 -10.59
CA TRP A 179 -14.64 7.19 -9.32
C TRP A 179 -16.09 7.15 -8.84
N ASN A 180 -16.94 8.04 -9.38
CA ASN A 180 -18.35 8.12 -9.03
C ASN A 180 -19.09 6.85 -9.44
N GLY A 181 -19.91 6.32 -8.53
CA GLY A 181 -20.74 5.13 -8.78
C GLY A 181 -19.98 3.80 -8.69
N ILE A 182 -18.70 3.81 -8.32
CA ILE A 182 -17.95 2.58 -8.05
C ILE A 182 -18.32 2.03 -6.66
N ASP A 183 -18.55 0.71 -6.57
CA ASP A 183 -18.99 0.04 -5.34
C ASP A 183 -17.85 -0.16 -4.33
N MET A 184 -16.61 -0.31 -4.81
CA MET A 184 -15.42 -0.36 -3.96
C MET A 184 -14.26 0.42 -4.60
N LEU A 185 -13.75 1.41 -3.88
CA LEU A 185 -12.57 2.19 -4.26
C LEU A 185 -11.38 1.81 -3.38
N ILE A 186 -10.24 1.47 -4.00
CA ILE A 186 -8.97 1.21 -3.31
C ILE A 186 -7.94 2.22 -3.79
N PHE A 187 -7.65 3.23 -2.97
CA PHE A 187 -6.73 4.30 -3.29
C PHE A 187 -5.29 3.97 -2.87
N ASN A 188 -4.31 4.44 -3.62
CA ASN A 188 -2.91 4.46 -3.21
C ASN A 188 -2.19 5.64 -3.86
N THR A 189 -1.24 6.25 -3.16
CA THR A 189 -0.25 7.10 -3.80
C THR A 189 0.97 7.28 -2.89
N TRP A 190 2.18 7.02 -3.39
CA TRP A 190 3.41 7.36 -2.67
C TRP A 190 4.68 7.31 -3.55
N HIS A 191 4.87 6.25 -4.33
CA HIS A 191 6.20 5.92 -4.87
C HIS A 191 6.75 6.94 -5.87
N TRP A 192 5.89 7.79 -6.40
CA TRP A 192 6.25 8.81 -7.35
C TRP A 192 6.49 10.20 -6.74
N TRP A 193 6.16 10.41 -5.46
CA TRP A 193 6.25 11.73 -4.78
C TRP A 193 7.70 12.18 -4.59
N ASN A 194 8.62 11.24 -4.34
CA ASN A 194 10.02 11.56 -4.10
C ASN A 194 10.87 11.75 -5.36
N ARG A 195 10.27 11.66 -6.57
CA ARG A 195 11.00 11.89 -7.82
C ARG A 195 11.48 13.34 -7.92
N ARG A 196 12.71 13.49 -8.38
CA ARG A 196 13.42 14.76 -8.57
C ARG A 196 14.21 14.72 -9.87
N GLY A 197 14.60 15.89 -10.37
CA GLY A 197 15.42 16.01 -11.58
C GLY A 197 14.71 15.47 -12.83
N PRO A 198 15.42 14.80 -13.76
CA PRO A 198 14.86 14.35 -15.04
C PRO A 198 13.66 13.39 -14.93
N THR A 199 13.51 12.70 -13.80
CA THR A 199 12.41 11.74 -13.58
C THR A 199 11.15 12.37 -12.99
N GLN A 200 11.20 13.67 -12.64
CA GLN A 200 10.06 14.40 -12.09
C GLN A 200 9.00 14.63 -13.18
N PRO A 201 7.75 14.19 -12.98
CA PRO A 201 6.72 14.25 -14.02
C PRO A 201 6.02 15.61 -14.12
N TRP A 202 6.36 16.56 -13.25
CA TRP A 202 5.91 17.96 -13.31
C TRP A 202 7.09 18.92 -13.30
N ASP A 203 6.85 20.12 -13.80
CA ASP A 203 7.82 21.22 -13.88
C ASP A 203 7.57 22.28 -12.80
N TYR A 204 6.34 22.35 -12.28
CA TYR A 204 5.87 23.27 -11.24
C TYR A 204 4.84 22.59 -10.33
N ILE A 205 4.63 23.15 -9.13
CA ILE A 205 3.58 22.76 -8.18
C ILE A 205 2.70 23.98 -7.93
N GLN A 206 1.38 23.76 -7.92
CA GLN A 206 0.37 24.79 -7.67
C GLN A 206 -0.49 24.45 -6.46
N VAL A 207 -0.79 25.47 -5.66
CA VAL A 207 -1.80 25.46 -4.58
C VAL A 207 -2.56 26.78 -4.64
N GLY A 208 -3.87 26.73 -4.91
CA GLY A 208 -4.67 27.91 -5.19
C GLY A 208 -4.08 28.69 -6.36
N ASN A 209 -3.76 29.97 -6.13
CA ASN A 209 -3.14 30.84 -7.13
C ASN A 209 -1.61 30.89 -7.04
N GLU A 210 -0.99 30.20 -6.06
CA GLU A 210 0.45 30.17 -5.91
C GLU A 210 1.08 29.07 -6.77
N ILE A 211 2.05 29.43 -7.60
CA ILE A 211 2.84 28.51 -8.40
C ILE A 211 4.30 28.56 -7.93
N LYS A 212 4.85 27.39 -7.59
CA LYS A 212 6.23 27.23 -7.13
C LYS A 212 6.97 26.24 -8.02
N LYS A 213 8.29 26.41 -8.15
CA LYS A 213 9.11 25.48 -8.94
C LYS A 213 9.14 24.09 -8.31
N ASP A 214 9.19 24.06 -6.98
CA ASP A 214 9.17 22.82 -6.20
C ASP A 214 8.70 23.11 -4.77
N MET A 215 8.45 22.06 -3.98
CA MET A 215 8.14 22.15 -2.56
C MET A 215 8.63 20.92 -1.77
N ASP A 216 8.51 20.98 -0.45
CA ASP A 216 8.74 19.84 0.43
C ASP A 216 7.78 18.67 0.11
N ARG A 217 8.30 17.44 0.02
CA ARG A 217 7.49 16.30 -0.43
C ARG A 217 6.44 15.88 0.59
N MET A 218 6.70 16.01 1.89
CA MET A 218 5.72 15.65 2.91
C MET A 218 4.59 16.66 2.91
N LEU A 219 4.91 17.95 2.79
CA LEU A 219 3.91 19.01 2.69
C LEU A 219 3.08 18.90 1.40
N ALA A 220 3.71 18.57 0.26
CA ALA A 220 3.00 18.34 -0.99
C ALA A 220 2.00 17.17 -0.86
N PHE A 221 2.49 16.07 -0.28
CA PHE A 221 1.71 14.86 -0.05
C PHE A 221 0.53 15.11 0.90
N GLU A 222 0.76 15.80 2.02
CA GLU A 222 -0.30 16.17 2.97
C GLU A 222 -1.39 17.01 2.30
N LYS A 223 -1.01 18.00 1.48
CA LYS A 223 -1.96 18.87 0.77
C LYS A 223 -2.81 18.09 -0.22
N ALA A 224 -2.20 17.25 -1.05
CA ALA A 224 -2.93 16.44 -2.01
C ALA A 224 -3.86 15.42 -1.34
N LEU A 225 -3.39 14.74 -0.29
CA LEU A 225 -4.23 13.83 0.47
C LEU A 225 -5.37 14.56 1.18
N THR A 226 -5.15 15.79 1.67
CA THR A 226 -6.21 16.62 2.24
C THR A 226 -7.27 16.97 1.19
N THR A 227 -6.86 17.26 -0.05
CA THR A 227 -7.79 17.47 -1.17
C THR A 227 -8.58 16.19 -1.48
N TRP A 228 -7.92 15.03 -1.52
CA TRP A 228 -8.59 13.74 -1.72
C TRP A 228 -9.56 13.41 -0.58
N ALA A 229 -9.18 13.66 0.67
CA ALA A 229 -10.06 13.43 1.83
C ALA A 229 -11.32 14.30 1.76
N LYS A 230 -11.18 15.58 1.37
CA LYS A 230 -12.35 16.46 1.10
C LYS A 230 -13.23 15.93 -0.02
N TRP A 231 -12.63 15.37 -1.08
CA TRP A 231 -13.39 14.74 -2.15
C TRP A 231 -14.20 13.55 -1.63
N VAL A 232 -13.61 12.67 -0.83
CA VAL A 232 -14.32 11.54 -0.21
C VAL A 232 -15.50 12.05 0.62
N ASP A 233 -15.24 12.98 1.54
CA ASP A 233 -16.26 13.58 2.41
C ASP A 233 -17.39 14.29 1.65
N SER A 234 -17.13 14.75 0.43
CA SER A 234 -18.15 15.41 -0.39
C SER A 234 -18.93 14.43 -1.28
N ASN A 235 -18.30 13.37 -1.79
CA ASN A 235 -18.83 12.59 -2.92
C ASN A 235 -19.21 11.14 -2.58
N VAL A 236 -18.61 10.54 -1.56
CA VAL A 236 -18.82 9.11 -1.25
C VAL A 236 -20.11 8.90 -0.45
N ASP A 237 -20.98 7.99 -0.86
CA ASP A 237 -22.08 7.49 -0.03
C ASP A 237 -21.62 6.19 0.65
N PRO A 238 -21.33 6.19 1.98
CA PRO A 238 -20.80 5.01 2.65
C PRO A 238 -21.81 3.85 2.73
N ALA A 239 -23.09 4.08 2.45
CA ALA A 239 -24.08 3.02 2.33
C ALA A 239 -23.96 2.25 0.99
N LYS A 240 -23.26 2.82 0.00
CA LYS A 240 -23.14 2.26 -1.37
C LYS A 240 -21.72 1.90 -1.74
N THR A 241 -20.74 2.68 -1.28
CA THR A 241 -19.35 2.57 -1.69
C THR A 241 -18.46 2.27 -0.50
N LEU A 242 -17.70 1.18 -0.61
CA LEU A 242 -16.61 0.86 0.31
C LEU A 242 -15.35 1.63 -0.13
N VAL A 243 -14.67 2.28 0.80
CA VAL A 243 -13.44 3.03 0.51
C VAL A 243 -12.29 2.48 1.35
N PHE A 244 -11.24 2.07 0.65
CA PHE A 244 -9.98 1.64 1.21
C PHE A 244 -8.86 2.58 0.77
N PHE A 245 -7.88 2.76 1.65
CA PHE A 245 -6.59 3.32 1.29
C PHE A 245 -5.51 2.27 1.51
N GLN A 246 -4.81 1.87 0.46
CA GLN A 246 -3.64 1.01 0.54
C GLN A 246 -2.51 1.77 1.23
N GLY A 247 -2.02 1.23 2.35
CA GLY A 247 -0.87 1.79 3.08
C GLY A 247 0.38 1.95 2.22
N ILE A 248 1.35 2.67 2.76
CA ILE A 248 2.59 3.00 2.08
C ILE A 248 3.36 1.72 1.77
N SER A 249 3.48 1.38 0.48
CA SER A 249 4.37 0.31 0.05
C SER A 249 5.82 0.77 0.24
N PRO A 250 6.68 -0.01 0.92
CA PRO A 250 8.06 0.36 1.15
C PRO A 250 8.94 0.02 -0.05
N SER A 251 10.17 0.54 -0.03
CA SER A 251 11.23 0.16 -0.94
C SER A 251 12.48 -0.28 -0.17
N HIS A 252 13.25 -1.21 -0.75
CA HIS A 252 14.42 -1.81 -0.08
C HIS A 252 15.73 -1.51 -0.83
N TYR A 253 16.13 -0.24 -0.87
CA TYR A 253 17.38 0.22 -1.51
C TYR A 253 18.55 0.45 -0.53
N ASN A 254 18.39 0.15 0.76
CA ASN A 254 19.45 0.35 1.75
C ASN A 254 19.36 -0.70 2.87
N GLY A 255 20.32 -1.63 2.90
CA GLY A 255 20.33 -2.72 3.87
C GLY A 255 20.61 -2.34 5.31
N THR A 256 21.14 -1.13 5.56
CA THR A 256 21.28 -0.64 6.94
C THR A 256 19.92 -0.48 7.63
N LEU A 257 18.82 -0.37 6.88
CA LEU A 257 17.46 -0.25 7.44
C LEU A 257 16.90 -1.58 7.95
N TRP A 258 17.55 -2.71 7.64
CA TRP A 258 17.18 -4.05 8.12
C TRP A 258 18.36 -4.79 8.75
N ASP A 259 19.30 -4.04 9.34
CA ASP A 259 20.48 -4.56 10.05
C ASP A 259 21.44 -5.43 9.19
N GLU A 260 21.45 -5.21 7.87
CA GLU A 260 22.41 -5.84 6.94
C GLU A 260 23.19 -4.76 6.17
N PRO A 261 24.15 -4.06 6.80
CA PRO A 261 24.85 -2.93 6.19
C PRO A 261 25.68 -3.30 4.94
N SER A 262 26.01 -4.58 4.74
CA SER A 262 26.68 -5.06 3.53
C SER A 262 25.74 -5.18 2.33
N ALA A 263 24.42 -5.24 2.54
CA ALA A 263 23.43 -5.29 1.49
C ALA A 263 23.14 -3.89 0.94
N GLN A 264 23.60 -3.63 -0.29
CA GLN A 264 23.39 -2.34 -0.95
C GLN A 264 21.95 -2.14 -1.47
N SER A 265 21.14 -3.19 -1.52
CA SER A 265 19.73 -3.17 -1.97
C SER A 265 19.04 -4.51 -1.67
N CYS A 266 17.83 -4.71 -2.19
CA CYS A 266 17.12 -5.99 -2.19
C CYS A 266 17.77 -7.07 -3.08
N ALA A 267 18.84 -6.77 -3.82
CA ALA A 267 19.56 -7.78 -4.60
C ALA A 267 20.04 -8.95 -3.74
N GLY A 268 19.76 -10.17 -4.19
CA GLY A 268 20.19 -11.40 -3.52
C GLY A 268 19.42 -11.76 -2.25
N GLN A 269 18.44 -10.94 -1.84
CA GLN A 269 17.64 -11.19 -0.65
C GLN A 269 16.60 -12.29 -0.92
N LYS A 270 16.60 -13.33 -0.07
CA LYS A 270 15.79 -14.55 -0.27
C LYS A 270 14.87 -14.88 0.91
N GLN A 271 15.01 -14.16 2.01
CA GLN A 271 14.23 -14.35 3.23
C GLN A 271 13.77 -12.99 3.77
N PRO A 272 12.61 -12.95 4.45
CA PRO A 272 12.12 -11.75 5.10
C PRO A 272 13.03 -11.36 6.27
N VAL A 273 12.86 -10.13 6.73
CA VAL A 273 13.33 -9.71 8.06
C VAL A 273 12.57 -10.52 9.11
N ALA A 274 13.29 -11.13 10.05
CA ALA A 274 12.70 -11.96 11.08
C ALA A 274 11.94 -11.13 12.12
N GLY A 275 10.89 -11.72 12.71
CA GLY A 275 10.10 -11.10 13.78
C GLY A 275 8.95 -10.24 13.28
N SER A 276 8.53 -9.29 14.11
CA SER A 276 7.37 -8.42 13.91
C SER A 276 7.72 -6.92 13.89
N THR A 277 9.00 -6.58 13.91
CA THR A 277 9.49 -5.21 13.96
C THR A 277 10.50 -4.98 12.85
N TYR A 278 10.52 -3.76 12.31
CA TYR A 278 11.48 -3.36 11.29
C TYR A 278 12.50 -2.39 11.89
N PRO A 279 13.82 -2.70 11.89
CA PRO A 279 14.84 -1.89 12.57
C PRO A 279 14.89 -0.42 12.11
N GLY A 280 14.73 -0.17 10.80
CA GLY A 280 14.77 1.17 10.22
C GLY A 280 13.54 2.05 10.49
N GLY A 281 12.57 1.57 11.26
CA GLY A 281 11.33 2.29 11.56
C GLY A 281 10.37 2.42 10.37
N LEU A 282 9.29 3.16 10.58
CA LEU A 282 8.30 3.42 9.53
C LEU A 282 8.72 4.60 8.65
N PRO A 283 8.43 4.59 7.35
CA PRO A 283 8.74 5.71 6.47
C PRO A 283 7.88 6.94 6.84
N PRO A 284 8.43 8.17 6.79
CA PRO A 284 7.71 9.42 7.10
C PRO A 284 6.30 9.61 6.50
N PRO A 285 6.01 9.25 5.22
CA PRO A 285 4.64 9.37 4.67
C PRO A 285 3.56 8.60 5.42
N VAL A 286 3.90 7.59 6.24
CA VAL A 286 2.93 6.85 7.03
C VAL A 286 2.24 7.76 8.04
N GLU A 287 3.00 8.64 8.68
CA GLU A 287 2.46 9.60 9.65
C GLU A 287 1.57 10.63 8.97
N VAL A 288 1.98 11.13 7.79
CA VAL A 288 1.18 12.06 6.98
C VAL A 288 -0.15 11.42 6.57
N LEU A 289 -0.11 10.19 6.04
CA LEU A 289 -1.30 9.45 5.63
C LEU A 289 -2.26 9.24 6.81
N LYS A 290 -1.76 8.72 7.94
CA LYS A 290 -2.57 8.51 9.15
C LYS A 290 -3.12 9.82 9.71
N GLY A 291 -2.34 10.91 9.64
CA GLY A 291 -2.75 12.24 10.07
C GLY A 291 -3.84 12.87 9.20
N VAL A 292 -3.92 12.54 7.91
CA VAL A 292 -5.04 12.95 7.05
C VAL A 292 -6.25 12.05 7.27
N LEU A 293 -6.07 10.74 7.33
CA LEU A 293 -7.15 9.78 7.58
C LEU A 293 -7.84 9.99 8.93
N SER A 294 -7.15 10.52 9.95
CA SER A 294 -7.78 10.84 11.24
C SER A 294 -8.71 12.05 11.19
N LYS A 295 -8.67 12.86 10.13
CA LYS A 295 -9.47 14.08 9.95
C LYS A 295 -10.65 13.88 9.00
N ILE A 296 -10.72 12.75 8.30
CA ILE A 296 -11.81 12.43 7.37
C ILE A 296 -13.08 12.09 8.14
N THR A 297 -14.23 12.55 7.66
CA THR A 297 -15.51 12.33 8.35
C THR A 297 -16.23 11.07 7.88
N LYS A 298 -16.10 10.73 6.59
CA LYS A 298 -16.63 9.47 6.03
C LYS A 298 -15.68 8.30 6.25
N PRO A 299 -16.21 7.09 6.46
CA PRO A 299 -15.39 5.93 6.77
C PRO A 299 -14.46 5.60 5.59
N VAL A 300 -13.15 5.55 5.89
CA VAL A 300 -12.13 4.98 5.01
C VAL A 300 -11.34 3.96 5.81
N THR A 301 -11.20 2.76 5.27
CA THR A 301 -10.41 1.69 5.90
C THR A 301 -8.97 1.74 5.38
N LEU A 302 -8.01 1.96 6.27
CA LEU A 302 -6.60 1.82 5.95
C LEU A 302 -6.25 0.34 5.86
N LEU A 303 -5.77 -0.11 4.70
CA LEU A 303 -5.03 -1.37 4.59
C LEU A 303 -3.60 -1.08 5.08
N ASP A 304 -3.35 -1.19 6.39
CA ASP A 304 -2.07 -0.82 7.02
C ASP A 304 -0.97 -1.86 6.75
N VAL A 305 -0.65 -2.05 5.47
CA VAL A 305 0.26 -3.07 4.96
C VAL A 305 1.74 -2.65 5.01
N THR A 306 2.05 -1.47 5.55
CA THR A 306 3.40 -0.91 5.49
C THR A 306 4.40 -1.78 6.24
N LEU A 307 4.13 -2.09 7.52
CA LEU A 307 5.04 -2.85 8.37
C LEU A 307 5.24 -4.28 7.86
N LEU A 308 4.16 -5.00 7.57
CA LEU A 308 4.27 -6.36 7.04
C LEU A 308 5.04 -6.39 5.71
N SER A 309 4.95 -5.33 4.89
CA SER A 309 5.71 -5.25 3.63
C SER A 309 7.17 -4.84 3.84
N LEU A 310 7.49 -4.06 4.88
CA LEU A 310 8.88 -3.73 5.26
C LEU A 310 9.65 -4.98 5.67
N LEU A 311 8.97 -5.97 6.23
CA LEU A 311 9.61 -7.25 6.55
C LEU A 311 9.96 -8.07 5.29
N ARG A 312 9.52 -7.67 4.10
CA ARG A 312 9.60 -8.48 2.88
C ARG A 312 10.69 -8.04 1.90
N LYS A 313 11.89 -7.74 2.39
CA LYS A 313 13.06 -7.42 1.54
C LYS A 313 13.34 -8.44 0.42
N ASP A 314 12.87 -9.68 0.56
CA ASP A 314 12.97 -10.79 -0.40
C ASP A 314 11.94 -10.74 -1.56
N GLY A 315 10.84 -10.00 -1.40
CA GLY A 315 9.67 -10.06 -2.29
C GLY A 315 9.77 -9.24 -3.58
N HIS A 316 10.82 -8.43 -3.74
CA HIS A 316 10.98 -7.53 -4.89
C HIS A 316 11.46 -8.23 -6.16
N PRO A 317 11.16 -7.68 -7.36
CA PRO A 317 11.73 -8.17 -8.61
C PRO A 317 13.25 -8.09 -8.65
N SER A 318 13.86 -7.09 -8.03
CA SER A 318 15.30 -6.83 -8.12
C SER A 318 15.72 -6.75 -9.59
N ILE A 319 16.69 -7.55 -10.02
CA ILE A 319 17.15 -7.64 -11.42
C ILE A 319 16.20 -8.44 -12.33
N TYR A 320 15.14 -9.03 -11.78
CA TYR A 320 14.13 -9.80 -12.52
C TYR A 320 12.89 -8.96 -12.82
N GLY A 321 12.99 -7.63 -12.73
CA GLY A 321 11.97 -6.67 -13.17
C GLY A 321 12.17 -6.22 -14.61
N LEU A 322 11.49 -5.13 -14.99
CA LEU A 322 11.53 -4.59 -16.36
C LEU A 322 12.93 -4.15 -16.80
N GLY A 323 13.71 -3.57 -15.88
CA GLY A 323 15.03 -3.02 -16.13
C GLY A 323 16.16 -4.05 -16.15
N GLY A 324 15.90 -5.33 -15.81
CA GLY A 324 16.94 -6.34 -15.77
C GLY A 324 18.09 -5.99 -14.82
N SER A 325 19.31 -6.38 -15.19
CA SER A 325 20.53 -6.08 -14.44
C SER A 325 20.91 -4.59 -14.40
N THR A 326 20.39 -3.77 -15.32
CA THR A 326 20.71 -2.33 -15.41
C THR A 326 19.69 -1.42 -14.74
N GLY A 327 18.53 -1.97 -14.35
CA GLY A 327 17.45 -1.23 -13.70
C GLY A 327 16.82 -2.04 -12.59
N LEU A 328 17.59 -2.26 -11.51
CA LEU A 328 17.18 -3.00 -10.33
C LEU A 328 15.95 -2.35 -9.65
N ASP A 329 14.94 -3.17 -9.42
CA ASP A 329 13.66 -2.77 -8.85
C ASP A 329 13.50 -3.29 -7.42
N CYS A 330 13.62 -2.40 -6.44
CA CYS A 330 13.30 -2.68 -5.04
C CYS A 330 12.09 -1.86 -4.58
N SER A 331 11.18 -1.50 -5.49
CA SER A 331 9.95 -0.74 -5.21
C SER A 331 8.70 -1.57 -5.45
N HIS A 332 8.63 -2.29 -6.57
CA HIS A 332 7.50 -3.15 -6.92
C HIS A 332 7.68 -4.55 -6.35
N TRP A 333 6.68 -5.42 -6.53
CA TRP A 333 6.67 -6.76 -5.96
C TRP A 333 6.52 -7.84 -7.03
N CYS A 334 7.24 -8.94 -6.86
CA CYS A 334 7.00 -10.15 -7.64
C CYS A 334 5.58 -10.66 -7.42
N LEU A 335 4.95 -11.18 -8.47
CA LEU A 335 3.72 -11.96 -8.39
C LEU A 335 3.99 -13.42 -8.76
N SER A 336 3.52 -14.40 -7.98
CA SER A 336 2.85 -14.29 -6.67
C SER A 336 3.79 -13.75 -5.58
N GLY A 337 3.26 -13.07 -4.56
CA GLY A 337 4.06 -12.48 -3.50
C GLY A 337 3.29 -11.56 -2.55
N VAL A 338 3.93 -10.47 -2.14
CA VAL A 338 3.42 -9.54 -1.12
C VAL A 338 2.03 -8.97 -1.43
N PRO A 339 1.71 -8.55 -2.68
CA PRO A 339 0.38 -8.03 -3.01
C PRO A 339 -0.75 -9.06 -2.83
N ASP A 340 -0.45 -10.36 -2.89
CA ASP A 340 -1.44 -11.41 -2.64
C ASP A 340 -1.91 -11.39 -1.19
N THR A 341 -0.99 -11.08 -0.26
CA THR A 341 -1.32 -10.88 1.16
C THR A 341 -2.14 -9.62 1.37
N TRP A 342 -1.87 -8.54 0.63
CA TRP A 342 -2.70 -7.33 0.69
C TRP A 342 -4.14 -7.63 0.28
N ASN A 343 -4.32 -8.44 -0.77
CA ASN A 343 -5.63 -8.88 -1.23
C ASN A 343 -6.30 -9.89 -0.28
N GLU A 344 -5.54 -10.78 0.38
CA GLU A 344 -6.05 -11.65 1.44
C GLU A 344 -6.57 -10.84 2.64
N ILE A 345 -5.83 -9.82 3.08
CA ILE A 345 -6.27 -8.93 4.17
C ILE A 345 -7.49 -8.11 3.74
N LEU A 346 -7.50 -7.56 2.52
CA LEU A 346 -8.65 -6.85 1.96
C LEU A 346 -9.91 -7.74 1.98
N TYR A 347 -9.80 -8.98 1.51
CA TYR A 347 -10.89 -9.96 1.56
C TYR A 347 -11.38 -10.20 2.99
N ASN A 348 -10.45 -10.41 3.93
CA ASN A 348 -10.80 -10.63 5.32
C ASN A 348 -11.48 -9.42 5.98
N LEU A 349 -11.24 -8.19 5.50
CA LEU A 349 -11.95 -6.99 5.96
C LEU A 349 -13.36 -6.89 5.38
N ILE A 350 -13.60 -7.45 4.19
CA ILE A 350 -14.90 -7.45 3.52
C ILE A 350 -15.86 -8.49 4.11
N ILE A 351 -15.34 -9.65 4.49
CA ILE A 351 -16.17 -10.77 5.01
C ILE A 351 -16.44 -10.68 6.52
N ARG A 352 -15.95 -9.62 7.18
CA ARG A 352 -16.15 -9.39 8.62
C ARG A 352 -17.59 -9.10 8.97
#